data_AF-A0A1I5EME5-F1
#
_entry.id   AF-A0A1I5EME5-F1
#
_cell.length_a   1.000
_cell.length_b   1.000
_cell.length_c   1.000
_cell.angle_alpha   90.00
_cell.angle_beta   90.00
_cell.angle_gamma   90.00
#
_symmetry.space_group_name_H-M   'P 1'
#
loop_
_entity.id
_entity.type
_entity.pdbx_description
1 polymer ?
#
loop_
_entity_poly.entity_id
_entity_poly.type
_entity_poly.pdbx_seq_one_letter_code
_entity_poly.pdbx_strand_id
1 'polypeptide(L)'
;MAGDPFHGVFEARPQADLIDLAAKLVDLIAVQTLSVRIPAHVALDLLEGDLGLRLSELLSRVPFDIDMAEAGTGNLDKASPAHAAWRVLHDHPGIGWVTAGKLLVRKRPRLLPVYDQVVHCVLGRPKSFWLDLDGALRADNQAVHHELTALRQVADLPSTVSALRVCDVVPWMHHHTDHQQRSCTWT
;
A
#
# COMPACT_ATOMS: atom_id res chain seq x y z
N MET A 1 21.35 -40.88 21.19
CA MET A 1 20.90 -40.55 19.83
C MET A 1 20.14 -39.24 19.91
N ALA A 2 20.74 -38.13 19.46
CA ALA A 2 20.06 -36.85 19.38
C ALA A 2 19.15 -36.88 18.15
N GLY A 3 17.84 -36.73 18.36
CA GLY A 3 16.88 -36.59 17.26
C GLY A 3 17.13 -35.29 16.51
N ASP A 4 17.06 -35.35 15.18
CA ASP A 4 17.16 -34.20 14.30
C ASP A 4 16.04 -33.19 14.65
N PRO A 5 16.37 -31.96 15.10
CA PRO A 5 15.38 -30.97 15.49
C PRO A 5 14.56 -30.42 14.30
N PHE A 6 14.88 -30.81 13.06
CA PHE A 6 14.19 -30.36 11.85
C PHE A 6 13.19 -31.38 11.28
N HIS A 7 12.94 -32.50 11.98
CA HIS A 7 11.93 -33.47 11.57
C HIS A 7 10.51 -32.88 11.73
N GLY A 8 10.03 -32.20 10.67
CA GLY A 8 8.71 -31.55 10.61
C GLY A 8 8.68 -30.20 9.87
N VAL A 9 9.84 -29.61 9.53
CA VAL A 9 9.91 -28.24 8.97
C VAL A 9 9.49 -28.13 7.49
N PHE A 10 9.34 -29.27 6.81
CA PHE A 10 8.98 -29.31 5.39
C PHE A 10 7.87 -30.32 5.10
N GLU A 11 6.74 -30.22 5.80
CA GLU A 11 5.52 -30.87 5.33
C GLU A 11 5.06 -30.25 4.00
N ALA A 12 4.61 -31.10 3.08
CA ALA A 12 4.12 -30.67 1.77
C ALA A 12 2.88 -29.80 1.95
N ARG A 13 2.98 -28.51 1.62
CA ARG A 13 1.84 -27.58 1.66
C ARG A 13 0.90 -27.82 0.47
N PRO A 14 -0.42 -27.69 0.67
CA PRO A 14 -1.36 -27.57 -0.44
C PRO A 14 -0.95 -26.49 -1.45
N GLN A 15 -1.24 -26.70 -2.73
CA GLN A 15 -0.86 -25.76 -3.81
C GLN A 15 -1.43 -24.35 -3.60
N ALA A 16 -2.64 -24.23 -3.02
CA ALA A 16 -3.27 -22.94 -2.73
C ALA A 16 -2.46 -22.13 -1.68
N ASP A 17 -1.95 -22.80 -0.65
CA ASP A 17 -1.13 -22.18 0.40
C ASP A 17 0.23 -21.73 -0.14
N LEU A 18 0.79 -22.48 -1.10
CA LEU A 18 2.03 -22.09 -1.79
C LEU A 18 1.84 -20.84 -2.64
N ILE A 19 0.70 -20.68 -3.32
CA ILE A 19 0.40 -19.49 -4.13
C ILE A 19 0.21 -18.26 -3.22
N ASP A 20 -0.52 -18.39 -2.12
CA ASP A 20 -0.70 -17.30 -1.15
C ASP A 20 0.63 -16.87 -0.53
N LEU A 21 1.46 -17.84 -0.10
CA LEU A 21 2.79 -17.57 0.43
C LEU A 21 3.68 -16.86 -0.60
N ALA A 22 3.69 -17.33 -1.84
CA ALA A 22 4.46 -16.69 -2.92
C ALA A 22 4.01 -15.25 -3.17
N ALA A 23 2.70 -14.98 -3.17
CA ALA A 23 2.17 -13.64 -3.33
C ALA A 23 2.62 -12.72 -2.17
N LYS A 24 2.55 -13.20 -0.92
CA LYS A 24 3.04 -12.46 0.25
C LYS A 24 4.54 -12.20 0.20
N LEU A 25 5.35 -13.17 -0.24
CA LEU A 25 6.80 -13.01 -0.39
C LEU A 25 7.16 -11.96 -1.44
N VAL A 26 6.48 -11.99 -2.60
CA VAL A 26 6.67 -10.99 -3.65
C VAL A 26 6.34 -9.58 -3.12
N ASP A 27 5.28 -9.45 -2.32
CA ASP A 27 4.92 -8.18 -1.71
C ASP A 27 6.00 -7.68 -0.73
N LEU A 28 6.56 -8.56 0.10
CA LEU A 28 7.65 -8.22 1.01
C LEU A 28 8.91 -7.76 0.27
N ILE A 29 9.28 -8.45 -0.81
CA ILE A 29 10.44 -8.06 -1.64
C ILE A 29 10.17 -6.70 -2.30
N ALA A 30 9.01 -6.53 -2.94
CA ALA A 30 8.63 -5.31 -3.62
C ALA A 30 8.60 -4.10 -2.68
N VAL A 31 8.05 -4.26 -1.47
CA VAL A 31 8.01 -3.16 -0.51
C VAL A 31 9.41 -2.78 -0.04
N GLN A 32 10.31 -3.74 0.14
CA GLN A 32 11.69 -3.44 0.54
C GLN A 32 12.51 -2.69 -0.52
N THR A 33 12.14 -2.76 -1.80
CA THR A 33 12.77 -1.93 -2.85
C THR A 33 12.34 -0.46 -2.78
N LEU A 34 11.31 -0.14 -2.00
CA LEU A 34 10.79 1.23 -1.82
C LEU A 34 11.42 1.95 -0.62
N SER A 35 12.69 1.65 -0.32
CA SER A 35 13.46 2.27 0.79
C SER A 35 12.80 2.11 2.17
N VAL A 36 12.05 1.03 2.39
CA VAL A 36 11.57 0.65 3.73
C VAL A 36 12.16 -0.70 4.11
N ARG A 37 12.37 -0.91 5.42
CA ARG A 37 12.86 -2.19 5.96
C ARG A 37 11.78 -2.80 6.82
N ILE A 38 11.49 -4.08 6.59
CA ILE A 38 10.57 -4.86 7.41
C ILE A 38 11.43 -5.75 8.32
N PRO A 39 11.29 -5.66 9.66
CA PRO A 39 12.02 -6.56 10.56
C PRO A 39 11.69 -8.04 10.28
N ALA A 40 12.67 -8.93 10.44
CA ALA A 40 12.49 -10.35 10.12
C ALA A 40 11.32 -11.01 10.87
N HIS A 41 11.13 -10.67 12.16
CA HIS A 41 10.00 -11.18 12.94
C HIS A 41 8.64 -10.73 12.38
N VAL A 42 8.54 -9.48 11.91
CA VAL A 42 7.33 -8.95 11.25
C VAL A 42 7.10 -9.67 9.92
N ALA A 43 8.16 -9.91 9.14
CA ALA A 43 8.04 -10.63 7.88
C ALA A 43 7.52 -12.06 8.10
N LEU A 44 8.02 -12.77 9.12
CA LEU A 44 7.52 -14.11 9.48
C LEU A 44 6.06 -14.07 9.93
N ASP A 45 5.68 -13.09 10.75
CA ASP A 45 4.29 -12.94 11.21
C ASP A 45 3.32 -12.59 10.05
N LEU A 46 3.76 -11.78 9.08
CA LEU A 46 2.99 -11.52 7.85
C LEU A 46 2.83 -12.75 6.96
N LEU A 47 3.83 -13.63 6.92
CA LEU A 47 3.82 -14.83 6.08
C LEU A 47 2.97 -15.95 6.70
N GLU A 48 3.17 -16.21 7.99
CA GLU A 48 2.72 -17.44 8.66
C GLU A 48 2.05 -17.21 10.01
N GLY A 49 2.09 -15.99 10.57
CA GLY A 49 1.55 -15.69 11.88
C GLY A 49 0.18 -15.01 11.87
N ASP A 50 -0.25 -14.61 13.07
CA ASP A 50 -1.55 -13.99 13.32
C ASP A 50 -1.72 -12.66 12.58
N LEU A 51 -0.63 -11.90 12.39
CA LEU A 51 -0.67 -10.66 11.64
C LEU A 51 -1.09 -10.92 10.19
N GLY A 52 -0.48 -11.91 9.55
CA GLY A 52 -0.82 -12.34 8.20
C GLY A 52 -2.27 -12.80 8.07
N LEU A 53 -2.75 -13.61 9.02
CA LEU A 53 -4.13 -14.11 9.04
C LEU A 53 -5.16 -12.98 9.17
N ARG A 54 -4.96 -12.08 10.13
CA ARG A 54 -5.84 -10.93 10.35
C ARG A 54 -5.84 -9.98 9.15
N LEU A 55 -4.67 -9.75 8.56
CA LEU A 55 -4.54 -8.92 7.37
C LEU A 55 -5.28 -9.55 6.19
N SER A 56 -5.11 -10.85 5.94
CA SER A 56 -5.83 -11.56 4.87
C SER A 56 -7.36 -11.50 5.05
N GLU A 57 -7.85 -11.69 6.27
CA GLU A 57 -9.28 -11.56 6.59
C GLU A 57 -9.80 -10.15 6.25
N LEU A 58 -9.12 -9.11 6.72
CA LEU A 58 -9.51 -7.73 6.44
C LEU A 58 -9.42 -7.40 4.96
N LEU A 59 -8.35 -7.84 4.28
CA LEU A 59 -8.19 -7.64 2.85
C LEU A 59 -9.31 -8.34 2.08
N SER A 60 -9.79 -9.53 2.46
CA SER A 60 -10.91 -10.19 1.75
C SER A 60 -12.18 -9.33 1.65
N ARG A 61 -12.36 -8.36 2.55
CA ARG A 61 -13.53 -7.46 2.61
C ARG A 61 -13.32 -6.14 1.88
N VAL A 62 -12.11 -5.87 1.41
CA VAL A 62 -11.79 -4.65 0.64
C VAL A 62 -11.89 -4.98 -0.86
N PRO A 63 -12.55 -4.16 -1.67
CA PRO A 63 -12.67 -4.41 -3.11
C PRO A 63 -11.30 -4.34 -3.79
N PHE A 64 -10.98 -5.30 -4.68
CA PHE A 64 -9.66 -5.39 -5.33
C PHE A 64 -9.57 -4.67 -6.68
N ASP A 65 -10.69 -4.52 -7.38
CA ASP A 65 -10.74 -3.98 -8.74
C ASP A 65 -11.75 -2.83 -8.84
N ILE A 66 -11.53 -1.80 -8.02
CA ILE A 66 -12.28 -0.54 -8.07
C ILE A 66 -11.29 0.61 -8.03
N ASP A 67 -11.52 1.61 -8.88
CA ASP A 67 -10.73 2.84 -8.85
C ASP A 67 -11.15 3.72 -7.67
N MET A 68 -10.18 4.37 -7.03
CA MET A 68 -10.43 5.26 -5.89
C MET A 68 -11.51 6.30 -6.17
N ALA A 69 -11.52 6.89 -7.38
CA ALA A 69 -12.51 7.87 -7.81
C ALA A 69 -13.95 7.32 -7.88
N GLU A 70 -14.12 6.00 -7.89
CA GLU A 70 -15.40 5.29 -7.99
C GLU A 70 -15.77 4.54 -6.70
N ALA A 71 -14.82 4.39 -5.78
CA ALA A 71 -14.97 3.54 -4.60
C ALA A 71 -15.99 4.05 -3.58
N GLY A 72 -16.19 5.36 -3.50
CA GLY A 72 -17.00 5.98 -2.46
C GLY A 72 -16.33 5.96 -1.07
N THR A 73 -16.77 6.85 -0.19
CA THR A 73 -16.11 7.09 1.09
C THR A 73 -16.14 5.89 2.05
N GLY A 74 -17.16 5.03 1.97
CA GLY A 74 -17.26 3.84 2.83
C GLY A 74 -16.15 2.80 2.63
N ASN A 75 -15.42 2.86 1.52
CA ASN A 75 -14.25 2.02 1.27
C ASN A 75 -12.93 2.64 1.76
N LEU A 76 -12.94 3.90 2.21
CA LEU A 76 -11.76 4.70 2.51
C LEU A 76 -11.79 5.35 3.90
N ASP A 77 -12.96 5.50 4.51
CA ASP A 77 -13.11 6.14 5.81
C ASP A 77 -12.55 5.29 6.96
N LYS A 78 -12.63 5.81 8.19
CA LYS A 78 -12.10 5.15 9.39
C LYS A 78 -12.84 3.86 9.78
N ALA A 79 -14.06 3.67 9.30
CA ALA A 79 -14.85 2.46 9.53
C ALA A 79 -14.60 1.39 8.44
N SER A 80 -13.95 1.77 7.33
CA SER A 80 -13.67 0.86 6.22
C SER A 80 -12.74 -0.30 6.59
N PRO A 81 -12.89 -1.48 5.96
CA PRO A 81 -11.95 -2.59 6.15
C PRO A 81 -10.52 -2.25 5.71
N ALA A 82 -10.34 -1.31 4.77
CA ALA A 82 -9.04 -0.83 4.34
C ALA A 82 -8.32 -0.06 5.45
N HIS A 83 -9.04 0.81 6.17
CA HIS A 83 -8.49 1.52 7.32
C HIS A 83 -8.20 0.58 8.49
N ALA A 84 -9.05 -0.42 8.72
CA ALA A 84 -8.80 -1.46 9.71
C ALA A 84 -7.53 -2.26 9.38
N ALA A 85 -7.33 -2.63 8.11
CA ALA A 85 -6.10 -3.31 7.66
C ALA A 85 -4.86 -2.44 7.88
N TRP A 86 -4.95 -1.14 7.59
CA TRP A 86 -3.85 -0.20 7.80
C TRP A 86 -3.51 -0.07 9.28
N ARG A 87 -4.52 0.00 10.15
CA ARG A 87 -4.36 0.05 11.59
C ARG A 87 -3.69 -1.21 12.14
N VAL A 88 -4.13 -2.39 11.72
CA VAL A 88 -3.51 -3.66 12.14
C VAL A 88 -2.01 -3.69 11.83
N LEU A 89 -1.62 -3.18 10.65
CA LEU A 89 -0.22 -3.02 10.29
C LEU A 89 0.47 -1.94 11.13
N HIS A 90 -0.09 -0.73 11.19
CA HIS A 90 0.54 0.40 11.86
C HIS A 90 0.70 0.23 13.37
N ASP A 91 -0.28 -0.41 14.02
CA ASP A 91 -0.28 -0.68 15.46
C ASP A 91 0.68 -1.84 15.82
N HIS A 92 1.20 -2.58 14.82
CA HIS A 92 2.15 -3.67 15.05
C HIS A 92 3.56 -3.11 15.31
N PRO A 93 4.25 -3.55 16.39
CA PRO A 93 5.63 -3.14 16.66
C PRO A 93 6.55 -3.38 15.46
N GLY A 94 7.34 -2.37 15.10
CA GLY A 94 8.28 -2.44 13.97
C GLY A 94 7.69 -2.08 12.60
N ILE A 95 6.39 -1.74 12.51
CA ILE A 95 5.76 -1.24 11.28
C ILE A 95 5.36 0.22 11.44
N GLY A 96 6.06 1.12 10.75
CA GLY A 96 5.67 2.52 10.66
C GLY A 96 4.54 2.76 9.65
N TRP A 97 3.89 3.93 9.74
CA TRP A 97 2.77 4.31 8.87
C TRP A 97 3.10 4.23 7.36
N VAL A 98 4.33 4.58 6.97
CA VAL A 98 4.81 4.48 5.57
C VAL A 98 4.85 3.02 5.12
N THR A 99 5.39 2.13 5.94
CA THR A 99 5.48 0.69 5.64
C THR A 99 4.09 0.06 5.56
N ALA A 100 3.20 0.40 6.52
CA ALA A 100 1.81 -0.05 6.51
C ALA A 100 1.09 0.38 5.22
N GLY A 101 1.23 1.66 4.82
CA GLY A 101 0.68 2.17 3.57
C GLY A 101 1.22 1.42 2.35
N LYS A 102 2.55 1.28 2.21
CA LYS A 102 3.17 0.63 1.06
C LYS A 102 2.75 -0.85 0.89
N LEU A 103 2.59 -1.59 1.99
CA LEU A 103 2.07 -2.96 1.96
C LEU A 103 0.64 -3.01 1.40
N LEU A 104 -0.24 -2.12 1.86
CA LEU A 104 -1.63 -2.10 1.39
C LEU A 104 -1.79 -1.62 -0.04
N VAL A 105 -1.03 -0.61 -0.44
CA VAL A 105 -1.02 -0.09 -1.81
C VAL A 105 -0.67 -1.20 -2.81
N ARG A 106 0.23 -2.10 -2.46
CA ARG A 106 0.57 -3.24 -3.31
C ARG A 106 -0.59 -4.22 -3.47
N LYS A 107 -1.35 -4.46 -2.40
CA LYS A 107 -2.56 -5.30 -2.40
C LYS A 107 -3.76 -4.64 -3.08
N ARG A 108 -3.82 -3.31 -3.04
CA ARG A 108 -4.95 -2.50 -3.54
C ARG A 108 -4.50 -1.34 -4.42
N PRO A 109 -3.86 -1.64 -5.55
CA PRO A 109 -3.19 -0.60 -6.32
C PRO A 109 -4.14 0.37 -7.03
N ARG A 110 -5.41 0.00 -7.21
CA ARG A 110 -6.43 0.87 -7.81
C ARG A 110 -7.16 1.76 -6.80
N LEU A 111 -7.17 1.34 -5.53
CA LEU A 111 -7.98 1.94 -4.48
C LEU A 111 -7.16 2.80 -3.51
N LEU A 112 -5.96 2.36 -3.11
CA LEU A 112 -5.20 3.01 -2.05
C LEU A 112 -3.98 3.76 -2.60
N PRO A 113 -3.79 5.06 -2.27
CA PRO A 113 -2.69 5.87 -2.76
C PRO A 113 -1.39 5.61 -2.00
N VAL A 114 -0.27 5.89 -2.65
CA VAL A 114 1.05 5.96 -2.00
C VAL A 114 1.07 7.20 -1.12
N TYR A 115 1.19 6.98 0.19
CA TYR A 115 1.46 8.04 1.15
C TYR A 115 2.79 7.75 1.84
N ASP A 116 3.82 8.50 1.49
CA ASP A 116 5.16 8.41 2.08
C ASP A 116 5.64 9.79 2.56
N GLN A 117 6.88 9.87 3.04
CA GLN A 117 7.43 11.12 3.57
C GLN A 117 7.52 12.25 2.51
N VAL A 118 7.73 11.90 1.23
CA VAL A 118 7.80 12.88 0.13
C VAL A 118 6.40 13.42 -0.13
N VAL A 119 5.41 12.54 -0.31
CA VAL A 119 4.01 12.92 -0.55
C VAL A 119 3.43 13.68 0.64
N HIS A 120 3.73 13.25 1.87
CA HIS A 120 3.36 13.95 3.09
C HIS A 120 3.98 15.36 3.17
N CYS A 121 5.23 15.54 2.73
CA CYS A 121 5.90 16.85 2.70
C CYS A 121 5.25 17.78 1.65
N VAL A 122 5.09 17.32 0.40
CA VAL A 122 4.57 18.17 -0.70
C VAL A 122 3.11 18.58 -0.50
N LEU A 123 2.29 17.73 0.15
CA LEU A 123 0.87 18.00 0.37
C LEU A 123 0.57 18.75 1.69
N GLY A 124 1.58 19.13 2.46
CA GLY A 124 1.36 19.87 3.71
C GLY A 124 0.69 19.05 4.83
N ARG A 125 0.98 17.74 4.91
CA ARG A 125 0.58 16.85 6.00
C ARG A 125 -0.95 16.71 6.23
N PRO A 126 -1.74 16.33 5.20
CA PRO A 126 -3.17 16.14 5.36
C PRO A 126 -3.50 15.10 6.44
N LYS A 127 -4.52 15.39 7.26
CA LYS A 127 -4.98 14.49 8.33
C LYS A 127 -5.78 13.29 7.80
N SER A 128 -6.43 13.45 6.65
CA SER A 128 -7.37 12.48 6.08
C SER A 128 -7.02 12.19 4.62
N PHE A 129 -5.74 11.99 4.32
CA PHE A 129 -5.21 11.92 2.95
C PHE A 129 -6.04 11.08 1.97
N TRP A 130 -6.50 9.88 2.37
CA TRP A 130 -7.31 9.04 1.50
C TRP A 130 -8.63 9.71 1.09
N LEU A 131 -9.36 10.30 2.04
CA LEU A 131 -10.62 11.00 1.77
C LEU A 131 -10.40 12.33 1.05
N ASP A 132 -9.33 13.04 1.39
CA ASP A 132 -8.98 14.31 0.74
C ASP A 132 -8.66 14.08 -0.75
N LEU A 133 -7.88 13.04 -1.06
CA LEU A 133 -7.54 12.67 -2.45
C LEU A 133 -8.75 12.15 -3.22
N ASP A 134 -9.55 11.27 -2.61
CA ASP A 134 -10.78 10.76 -3.20
C ASP A 134 -11.78 11.89 -3.51
N GLY A 135 -11.91 12.87 -2.60
CA GLY A 135 -12.68 14.09 -2.84
C GLY A 135 -12.14 14.90 -4.02
N ALA A 136 -10.82 15.09 -4.10
CA ALA A 136 -10.18 15.81 -5.20
C ALA A 136 -10.36 15.11 -6.56
N LEU A 137 -10.29 13.78 -6.60
CA LEU A 137 -10.51 12.99 -7.82
C LEU A 137 -11.96 13.02 -8.30
N ARG A 138 -12.93 13.22 -7.39
CA ARG A 138 -14.36 13.28 -7.70
C ARG A 138 -14.90 14.68 -7.94
N ALA A 139 -14.19 15.72 -7.50
CA ALA A 139 -14.58 17.11 -7.68
C ALA A 139 -14.66 17.50 -9.16
N ASP A 140 -15.44 18.56 -9.45
CA ASP A 140 -15.49 19.23 -10.76
C ASP A 140 -15.68 18.28 -11.95
N ASN A 141 -16.65 17.37 -11.83
CA ASN A 141 -16.92 16.34 -12.84
C ASN A 141 -15.66 15.51 -13.18
N GLN A 142 -14.92 15.11 -12.14
CA GLN A 142 -13.70 14.31 -12.22
C GLN A 142 -12.58 14.97 -13.03
N ALA A 143 -12.48 16.30 -13.03
CA ALA A 143 -11.50 17.04 -13.83
C ALA A 143 -10.05 16.55 -13.62
N VAL A 144 -9.61 16.40 -12.36
CA VAL A 144 -8.27 15.90 -12.02
C VAL A 144 -8.07 14.47 -12.50
N HIS A 145 -9.07 13.59 -12.35
CA HIS A 145 -8.99 12.22 -12.83
C HIS A 145 -8.86 12.14 -14.36
N HIS A 146 -9.60 12.98 -15.09
CA HIS A 146 -9.48 13.09 -16.55
C HIS A 146 -8.10 13.60 -16.96
N GLU A 147 -7.54 14.59 -16.27
CA GLU A 147 -6.19 15.11 -16.53
C GLU A 147 -5.13 14.03 -16.30
N LEU A 148 -5.21 13.27 -15.21
CA LEU A 148 -4.32 12.14 -14.95
C LEU A 148 -4.44 11.05 -16.02
N THR A 149 -5.63 10.81 -16.53
CA THR A 149 -5.87 9.85 -17.62
C THR A 149 -5.28 10.35 -18.94
N ALA A 150 -5.40 11.65 -19.23
CA ALA A 150 -4.77 12.27 -20.39
C ALA A 150 -3.23 12.22 -20.29
N LEU A 151 -2.66 12.52 -19.12
CA LEU A 151 -1.22 12.39 -18.85
C LEU A 151 -0.72 10.96 -19.09
N ARG A 152 -1.49 9.95 -18.65
CA ARG A 152 -1.20 8.55 -18.92
C ARG A 152 -1.10 8.26 -20.42
N GLN A 153 -2.03 8.79 -21.22
CA GLN A 153 -2.06 8.60 -22.66
C GLN A 153 -0.87 9.30 -23.35
N VAL A 154 -0.57 10.54 -22.94
CA VAL A 154 0.58 11.30 -23.47
C VAL A 154 1.91 10.61 -23.17
N ALA A 155 2.01 9.95 -22.01
CA ALA A 155 3.19 9.18 -21.61
C ALA A 155 3.25 7.76 -22.22
N ASP A 156 2.31 7.39 -23.10
CA ASP A 156 2.21 6.06 -23.74
C ASP A 156 2.17 4.90 -22.72
N LEU A 157 1.51 5.12 -21.57
CA LEU A 157 1.40 4.12 -20.51
C LEU A 157 0.17 3.21 -20.73
N PRO A 158 0.30 1.90 -20.46
CA PRO A 158 -0.79 0.95 -20.65
C PRO A 158 -1.99 1.27 -19.74
N SER A 159 -3.18 0.84 -20.15
CA SER A 159 -4.42 1.02 -19.37
C SER A 159 -4.43 0.28 -18.03
N THR A 160 -3.50 -0.64 -17.82
CA THR A 160 -3.26 -1.30 -16.53
C THR A 160 -2.68 -0.35 -15.48
N VAL A 161 -2.09 0.79 -15.89
CA VAL A 161 -1.71 1.88 -14.97
C VAL A 161 -2.95 2.72 -14.71
N SER A 162 -3.46 2.71 -13.48
CA SER A 162 -4.61 3.53 -13.11
C SER A 162 -4.26 5.02 -13.04
N ALA A 163 -5.25 5.91 -13.13
CA ALA A 163 -5.08 7.33 -12.89
C ALA A 163 -4.46 7.61 -11.50
N LEU A 164 -4.80 6.79 -10.50
CA LEU A 164 -4.22 6.85 -9.16
C LEU A 164 -2.70 6.62 -9.18
N ARG A 165 -2.20 5.67 -9.96
CA ARG A 165 -0.75 5.43 -10.09
C ARG A 165 -0.01 6.58 -10.75
N VAL A 166 -0.63 7.26 -11.72
CA VAL A 166 -0.09 8.51 -12.27
C VAL A 166 -0.05 9.59 -11.17
N CYS A 167 -1.12 9.70 -10.38
CA CYS A 167 -1.21 10.62 -9.26
C CYS A 167 -0.16 10.36 -8.17
N ASP A 168 0.22 9.11 -7.92
CA ASP A 168 1.27 8.80 -6.95
C ASP A 168 2.67 9.24 -7.42
N VAL A 169 2.92 9.18 -8.74
CA VAL A 169 4.23 9.48 -9.33
C VAL A 169 4.45 10.98 -9.53
N VAL A 170 3.43 11.72 -9.99
CA VAL A 170 3.60 13.13 -10.38
C VAL A 170 4.07 14.03 -9.22
N PRO A 171 3.41 14.07 -8.05
CA PRO A 171 3.85 14.87 -6.89
C PRO A 171 5.20 14.38 -6.35
N TRP A 172 5.44 13.06 -6.40
CA TRP A 172 6.71 12.49 -5.96
C TRP A 172 7.87 12.95 -6.84
N MET A 173 7.74 12.84 -8.16
CA MET A 173 8.74 13.29 -9.13
C MET A 173 8.99 14.80 -9.02
N HIS A 174 7.93 15.57 -8.75
CA HIS A 174 8.04 17.01 -8.53
C HIS A 174 8.84 17.38 -7.27
N HIS A 175 8.77 16.58 -6.20
CA HIS A 175 9.27 17.00 -4.88
C HIS A 175 10.41 16.17 -4.27
N HIS A 176 10.66 14.95 -4.73
CA HIS A 176 11.62 14.03 -4.08
C HIS A 176 13.05 14.59 -3.97
N THR A 177 13.53 15.33 -4.96
CA THR A 177 14.85 15.98 -4.92
C THR A 177 14.93 17.04 -3.83
N ASP A 178 13.93 17.91 -3.73
CA ASP A 178 13.86 18.94 -2.69
C ASP A 178 13.75 18.33 -1.29
N HIS A 179 12.97 17.25 -1.17
CA HIS A 179 12.82 16.50 0.08
C HIS A 179 14.17 15.94 0.57
N GLN A 180 14.96 15.36 -0.32
CA GLN A 180 16.28 14.80 -0.01
C GLN A 180 17.29 15.90 0.39
N GLN A 181 17.31 17.02 -0.33
CA GLN A 181 18.30 18.09 -0.11
C GLN A 181 18.03 18.91 1.15
N ARG A 182 16.75 19.17 1.46
CA ARG A 182 16.37 20.06 2.58
C ARG A 182 16.04 19.31 3.87
N SER A 183 16.13 17.97 3.83
CA SER A 183 15.70 17.06 4.90
C SER A 183 14.31 17.40 5.45
N CYS A 184 13.42 17.97 4.62
CA CYS A 184 12.15 18.63 5.00
C CYS A 184 12.08 18.99 6.51
N THR A 185 13.04 19.77 7.00
CA THR A 185 13.13 20.11 8.44
C THR A 185 12.14 21.21 8.74
N TRP A 186 10.97 20.85 9.27
CA TRP A 186 10.02 21.82 9.78
C TRP A 186 9.34 21.31 11.05
N THR A 187 9.52 22.14 12.10
CA THR A 187 8.87 22.21 13.41
C THR A 187 7.36 22.09 13.35
#